data_AF-A0A2H0XA01-F1
#
_entry.id   AF-A0A2H0XA01-F1
#
_cell.length_a   1.000
_cell.length_b   1.000
_cell.length_c   1.000
_cell.angle_alpha   90.00
_cell.angle_beta   90.00
_cell.angle_gamma   90.00
#
_symmetry.space_group_name_H-M   'P 1'
#
loop_
_entity.id
_entity.type
_entity.pdbx_description
1 polymer ?
#
loop_
_entity_poly.entity_id
_entity_poly.type
_entity_poly.pdbx_seq_one_letter_code
_entity_poly.pdbx_strand_id
1 'polypeptide(L)'
;MKNKKTAIILSFLLPGSGHIYLRKYFDGIALLGATILVWIVVYFISTSMNIFSGRAAVVTVALIFLYVYTLFDIVKVIKKQNLT
;
A
#
# COMPACT_ATOMS: atom_id res chain seq x y z
N MET A 1 -0.17 -23.81 6.08
CA MET A 1 0.04 -22.85 7.19
C MET A 1 0.29 -21.47 6.58
N LYS A 2 -0.49 -20.44 6.93
CA LYS A 2 -0.28 -19.09 6.39
C LYS A 2 1.01 -18.53 6.96
N ASN A 3 1.99 -18.23 6.11
CA ASN A 3 3.30 -17.77 6.56
C ASN A 3 3.32 -16.24 6.65
N LYS A 4 3.77 -15.70 7.80
CA LYS A 4 3.89 -14.25 8.03
C LYS A 4 4.77 -13.58 6.99
N LYS A 5 5.88 -14.25 6.66
CA LYS A 5 6.86 -13.77 5.69
C LYS A 5 6.22 -13.56 4.32
N THR A 6 5.38 -14.49 3.86
CA THR A 6 4.65 -14.35 2.59
C THR A 6 3.62 -13.23 2.65
N ALA A 7 2.90 -13.04 3.76
CA ALA A 7 1.95 -11.94 3.90
C ALA A 7 2.64 -10.55 3.84
N ILE A 8 3.81 -10.43 4.47
CA ILE A 8 4.63 -9.21 4.46
C ILE A 8 5.20 -8.96 3.06
N ILE A 9 5.78 -9.99 2.43
CA ILE A 9 6.33 -9.88 1.07
C ILE A 9 5.25 -9.50 0.07
N LEU A 10 4.05 -10.09 0.17
CA LEU A 10 2.91 -9.72 -0.69
C LEU A 10 2.54 -8.25 -0.48
N SER A 11 2.39 -7.82 0.77
CA SER A 11 2.03 -6.42 1.06
C SER A 11 3.12 -5.43 0.68
N PHE A 12 4.38 -5.87 0.61
CA PHE A 12 5.51 -5.10 0.13
C PHE A 12 5.58 -5.01 -1.40
N LEU A 13 5.10 -6.04 -2.13
CA LEU A 13 5.00 -6.03 -3.59
C LEU A 13 3.76 -5.27 -4.08
N LEU A 14 2.64 -5.45 -3.39
CA LEU A 14 1.33 -4.89 -3.70
C LEU A 14 0.66 -4.47 -2.38
N PRO A 15 0.64 -3.16 -2.07
CA PRO A 15 -0.01 -2.66 -0.86
C PRO A 15 -1.47 -3.11 -0.82
N GLY A 16 -1.86 -3.85 0.22
CA GLY A 16 -3.20 -4.42 0.36
C GLY A 16 -3.33 -5.90 -0.02
N SER A 17 -2.41 -6.48 -0.80
CA SER A 17 -2.47 -7.92 -1.14
C SER A 17 -2.20 -8.84 0.06
N GLY A 18 -1.40 -8.39 1.03
CA GLY A 18 -1.17 -9.16 2.25
C GLY A 18 -2.40 -9.24 3.17
N HIS A 19 -3.29 -8.24 3.13
CA HIS A 19 -4.59 -8.30 3.81
C HIS A 19 -5.52 -9.35 3.19
N ILE A 20 -5.50 -9.46 1.85
CA ILE A 20 -6.23 -10.50 1.10
C ILE A 20 -5.69 -11.89 1.47
N TYR A 21 -4.36 -12.05 1.58
CA TYR A 21 -3.74 -13.30 2.04
C TYR A 21 -4.19 -13.69 3.47
N LEU A 22 -4.41 -12.69 4.33
CA LEU A 22 -4.92 -12.85 5.70
C LEU A 22 -6.46 -12.99 5.76
N ARG A 23 -7.16 -13.20 4.64
CA ARG A 23 -8.64 -13.31 4.53
C ARG A 23 -9.40 -12.01 4.90
N LYS A 24 -8.71 -10.88 5.05
CA LYS A 24 -9.31 -9.55 5.23
C LYS A 24 -9.49 -8.88 3.88
N TYR A 25 -10.46 -9.39 3.11
CA TYR A 25 -10.70 -8.97 1.72
C TYR A 25 -11.13 -7.51 1.62
N PHE A 26 -12.01 -7.02 2.50
CA PHE A 26 -12.45 -5.62 2.50
C PHE A 26 -11.29 -4.64 2.71
N ASP A 27 -10.48 -4.84 3.74
CA ASP A 27 -9.32 -3.97 4.04
C ASP A 27 -8.29 -4.04 2.90
N GLY A 28 -8.05 -5.24 2.35
CA GLY A 28 -7.08 -5.43 1.27
C GLY A 28 -7.51 -4.83 -0.06
N ILE A 29 -8.79 -4.96 -0.43
CA ILE A 29 -9.35 -4.34 -1.64
C ILE A 29 -9.39 -2.82 -1.50
N ALA A 30 -9.73 -2.29 -0.32
CA ALA A 30 -9.70 -0.86 -0.05
C ALA A 30 -8.26 -0.29 -0.19
N LEU A 31 -7.26 -0.99 0.36
CA LEU A 31 -5.85 -0.58 0.23
C LEU A 31 -5.32 -0.70 -1.20
N LEU A 32 -5.68 -1.75 -1.94
CA LEU A 32 -5.34 -1.88 -3.36
C LEU A 32 -5.99 -0.79 -4.19
N GLY A 33 -7.28 -0.52 -3.97
CA GLY A 33 -8.02 0.55 -4.64
C GLY A 33 -7.41 1.92 -4.35
N ALA A 34 -7.09 2.22 -3.09
CA ALA A 34 -6.42 3.46 -2.70
C ALA A 34 -5.05 3.59 -3.38
N THR A 35 -4.28 2.50 -3.43
CA THR A 35 -2.97 2.49 -4.09
C THR A 35 -3.10 2.80 -5.58
N ILE A 36 -4.02 2.15 -6.29
CA ILE A 36 -4.28 2.40 -7.71
C ILE A 36 -4.71 3.85 -7.93
N LEU A 37 -5.61 4.38 -7.10
CA LEU A 37 -6.13 5.73 -7.23
C LEU A 37 -5.00 6.76 -7.05
N VAL A 38 -4.12 6.57 -6.06
CA VAL A 38 -2.96 7.44 -5.86
C VAL A 38 -1.98 7.33 -7.04
N TRP A 39 -1.72 6.13 -7.57
CA TRP A 39 -0.89 5.95 -8.77
C TRP A 39 -1.45 6.68 -9.99
N ILE A 40 -2.77 6.64 -10.21
CA ILE A 40 -3.45 7.37 -11.29
C ILE A 40 -3.27 8.89 -11.10
N VAL A 41 -3.47 9.39 -9.89
CA VAL A 41 -3.30 10.82 -9.57
C VAL A 41 -1.86 11.26 -9.82
N VAL A 42 -0.88 10.45 -9.41
CA VAL A 42 0.54 10.73 -9.63
C VAL A 42 0.87 10.72 -11.12
N TYR A 43 0.38 9.73 -11.87
CA TYR A 43 0.60 9.63 -13.31
C TYR A 43 0.05 10.85 -14.05
N PHE A 44 -1.17 11.29 -13.71
CA PHE A 44 -1.79 12.49 -14.29
C PHE A 44 -1.03 13.76 -13.93
N ILE A 45 -0.68 13.95 -12.65
CA ILE A 45 0.07 15.13 -12.21
C ILE A 45 1.46 15.16 -12.87
N SER A 46 2.14 14.02 -12.95
CA SER A 46 3.47 13.86 -13.55
C SER A 46 3.47 14.09 -15.08
N THR A 47 2.42 13.63 -15.77
CA THR A 47 2.26 13.78 -17.23
C THR A 47 1.81 15.18 -17.62
N SER A 48 0.85 15.76 -16.90
CA SER A 48 0.31 17.08 -17.21
C SER A 48 1.17 18.23 -16.66
N MET A 49 2.00 17.97 -15.64
CA MET A 49 2.87 18.97 -15.04
C MET A 49 4.26 18.38 -14.92
N ASN A 50 5.26 19.02 -15.54
CA ASN A 50 6.67 18.66 -15.41
C ASN A 50 6.98 18.14 -14.00
N ILE A 51 7.61 16.96 -13.90
CA ILE A 51 7.89 16.21 -12.65
C ILE A 51 8.59 17.07 -11.58
N PHE A 52 9.23 18.16 -12.00
CA PHE A 52 9.90 19.15 -11.16
C PHE A 52 9.01 20.23 -10.54
N SER A 53 7.68 20.20 -10.75
CA SER A 53 6.77 21.08 -10.03
C SER A 53 6.64 20.65 -8.56
N GLY A 54 6.72 21.60 -7.62
CA GLY A 54 6.65 21.32 -6.17
C GLY A 54 5.39 20.56 -5.72
N ARG A 55 4.32 20.55 -6.55
CA ARG A 55 3.08 19.80 -6.29
C ARG A 55 3.25 18.30 -6.55
N ALA A 56 3.97 17.90 -7.60
CA ALA A 56 4.25 16.49 -7.89
C ALA A 56 5.12 15.86 -6.78
N ALA A 57 6.08 16.63 -6.25
CA ALA A 57 6.92 16.21 -5.14
C ALA A 57 6.09 15.88 -3.87
N VAL A 58 5.07 16.69 -3.55
CA VAL A 58 4.19 16.46 -2.38
C VAL A 58 3.42 15.14 -2.51
N VAL A 59 2.91 14.83 -3.70
CA VAL A 59 2.15 13.57 -3.93
C VAL A 59 3.07 12.36 -3.90
N THR A 60 4.28 12.46 -4.46
CA THR A 60 5.28 11.38 -4.39
C THR A 60 5.72 11.11 -2.95
N VAL A 61 5.92 12.17 -2.15
CA VAL A 61 6.22 12.03 -0.72
C VAL A 61 5.03 11.38 0.01
N ALA A 62 3.80 11.80 -0.26
CA ALA A 62 2.60 11.19 0.30
C ALA A 62 2.47 9.70 -0.06
N LEU A 63 2.87 9.30 -1.28
CA LEU A 63 2.96 7.90 -1.71
C LEU A 63 3.93 7.10 -0.86
N ILE A 64 5.15 7.62 -0.64
CA ILE A 64 6.17 6.98 0.17
C ILE A 64 5.65 6.78 1.60
N PHE A 65 5.02 7.81 2.18
CA PHE A 65 4.40 7.72 3.50
C PHE A 65 3.26 6.70 3.56
N LEU A 66 2.38 6.67 2.55
CA LEU A 66 1.30 5.69 2.45
C LEU A 66 1.88 4.26 2.40
N TYR A 67 2.92 4.04 1.59
CA TYR A 67 3.58 2.74 1.45
C TYR A 67 4.14 2.27 2.79
N VAL A 68 4.87 3.14 3.50
CA VAL A 68 5.40 2.87 4.83
C VAL A 68 4.27 2.58 5.83
N TYR A 69 3.18 3.35 5.79
CA TYR A 69 2.01 3.12 6.64
C TYR A 69 1.41 1.72 6.42
N THR A 70 1.26 1.28 5.17
CA THR A 70 0.72 -0.06 4.88
C THR A 70 1.58 -1.20 5.42
N LEU A 71 2.91 -0.99 5.53
CA LEU A 71 3.82 -1.97 6.14
C LEU A 71 3.60 -2.08 7.64
N PHE A 72 3.45 -0.96 8.34
CA PHE A 72 3.12 -0.98 9.76
C PHE A 72 1.74 -1.57 10.03
N ASP A 73 0.77 -1.28 9.18
CA ASP A 73 -0.59 -1.78 9.33
C ASP A 73 -0.64 -3.31 9.23
N ILE A 74 0.07 -3.90 8.26
CA ILE A 74 0.05 -5.36 8.14
C ILE A 74 0.76 -6.08 9.29
N VAL A 75 1.79 -5.48 9.89
CA VAL A 75 2.43 -6.03 11.10
C VAL A 75 1.42 -6.09 12.26
N LYS A 76 0.58 -5.05 12.41
CA LYS A 76 -0.50 -5.05 13.42
C LYS A 76 -1.54 -6.12 13.10
N VAL A 77 -1.93 -6.29 11.83
CA VAL A 77 -2.91 -7.31 11.42
C VAL A 77 -2.40 -8.73 11.64
N ILE A 78 -1.12 -8.99 11.35
CA ILE A 78 -0.48 -10.30 11.62
C ILE A 78 -0.48 -10.59 13.12
N LYS A 79 -0.12 -9.61 13.96
CA LYS A 79 -0.15 -9.75 15.42
C LYS A 79 -1.57 -10.01 15.94
N LYS A 80 -2.57 -9.33 15.37
CA LYS A 80 -3.99 -9.52 15.73
C LYS A 80 -4.52 -10.91 15.34
N GLN A 81 -4.01 -11.52 14.27
CA GLN A 81 -4.44 -12.85 13.83
C GLN A 81 -3.74 -14.02 14.54
N ASN A 82 -2.90 -13.78 15.56
CA ASN A 82 -2.18 -14.83 16.30
C ASN A 82 -1.52 -15.87 15.40
N LEU A 83 -1.11 -15.46 14.20
CA LEU A 83 -0.15 -16.25 13.44
C LEU A 83 1.11 -16.20 14.32
N THR A 84 1.52 -17.33 14.87
CA THR A 84 2.83 -17.55 15.53
C THR A 84 3.83 -18.01 14.49
#